data_AF-A0A534YPQ0-F1
#
_entry.id   AF-A0A534YPQ0-F1
#
_cell.length_a   1.000
_cell.length_b   1.000
_cell.length_c   1.000
_cell.angle_alpha   90.00
_cell.angle_beta   90.00
_cell.angle_gamma   90.00
#
_symmetry.space_group_name_H-M   'P 1'
#
loop_
_entity.id
_entity.type
_entity.pdbx_description
1 polymer ?
#
loop_
_entity_poly.entity_id
_entity_poly.type
_entity_poly.pdbx_seq_one_letter_code
_entity_poly.pdbx_strand_id
1 'polypeptide(L)'
;MASRKEILQVAGREVAISNPDKIFFPKAGHTKLDLVQYYLAVADGALRGAGGRPMAMKRFVDGAEGEFFFQKRAPASKPDWIETVELSFPSGRTASEVVLRDAAQLAWVVNLGCIDLNPHPVRAEDVDHPDELRVDLDPVPGVPWSQIREVALLVRSVLEERGLRGFPKTSGSRGMHINV
;
A
#
# COMPACT_ATOMS: atom_id res chain seq x y z
N MET A 1 7.40 16.67 26.92
CA MET A 1 8.69 16.51 26.22
C MET A 1 8.39 16.37 24.74
N ALA A 2 9.10 17.09 23.86
CA ALA A 2 8.93 16.90 22.43
C ALA A 2 9.31 15.45 22.10
N SER A 3 8.47 14.75 21.35
CA SER A 3 8.77 13.38 20.98
C SER A 3 9.99 13.33 20.06
N ARG A 4 10.84 12.31 20.25
CA ARG A 4 12.03 12.07 19.43
C ARG A 4 11.63 12.04 17.95
N LYS A 5 12.46 12.65 17.12
CA LYS A 5 12.42 12.53 15.65
C LYS A 5 13.71 11.90 15.18
N GLU A 6 13.63 11.09 14.14
CA GLU A 6 14.78 10.53 13.43
C GLU A 6 14.74 11.01 11.99
N ILE A 7 15.86 11.53 11.49
CA ILE A 7 15.96 12.04 10.12
C ILE A 7 16.69 10.99 9.28
N LEU A 8 16.02 10.49 8.25
CA LEU A 8 16.60 9.55 7.29
C LEU A 8 16.93 10.28 5.99
N GLN A 9 18.09 9.99 5.39
CA GLN A 9 18.44 10.42 4.04
C GLN A 9 17.97 9.35 3.05
N VAL A 10 16.89 9.62 2.32
CA VAL A 10 16.26 8.65 1.41
C VAL A 10 16.01 9.33 0.06
N ALA A 11 16.42 8.68 -1.04
CA ALA A 11 16.24 9.21 -2.40
C ALA A 11 16.68 10.69 -2.55
N GLY A 12 17.79 11.07 -1.90
CA GLY A 12 18.33 12.43 -1.92
C GLY A 12 17.56 13.46 -1.08
N ARG A 13 16.69 13.02 -0.17
CA ARG A 13 15.85 13.89 0.68
C ARG A 13 15.92 13.52 2.16
N GLU A 14 15.71 14.51 3.02
CA GLU A 14 15.48 14.31 4.44
C GLU A 14 14.03 13.92 4.72
N VAL A 15 13.83 12.75 5.33
CA VAL A 15 12.52 12.26 5.77
C VAL A 15 12.52 12.16 7.29
N ALA A 16 11.74 13.01 7.95
CA ALA A 16 11.61 13.03 9.40
C ALA A 16 10.59 11.98 9.90
N ILE A 17 11.07 10.95 10.56
CA ILE A 17 10.29 9.92 11.24
C ILE A 17 10.00 10.40 12.66
N SER A 18 8.73 10.70 12.95
CA SER A 18 8.30 11.09 14.30
C SER A 18 8.15 9.85 15.18
N ASN A 19 8.22 9.93 16.51
CA ASN A 19 7.92 8.79 17.40
C ASN A 19 8.54 7.44 16.93
N PRO A 20 9.84 7.40 16.56
CA PRO A 20 10.42 6.22 15.89
C PRO A 20 10.29 4.96 16.75
N ASP A 21 10.42 5.11 18.07
CA ASP A 21 10.38 4.02 19.05
C ASP A 21 8.96 3.51 19.37
N LYS A 22 7.90 4.09 18.75
CA LYS A 22 6.52 3.64 18.99
C LYS A 22 6.35 2.20 18.50
N ILE A 23 5.91 1.31 19.38
CA ILE A 23 5.63 -0.09 19.04
C ILE A 23 4.42 -0.16 18.11
N PHE A 24 4.63 -0.70 16.90
CA PHE A 24 3.59 -0.94 15.91
C PHE A 24 3.13 -2.41 15.91
N PHE A 25 4.04 -3.34 16.21
CA PHE A 25 3.74 -4.77 16.27
C PHE A 25 4.14 -5.32 17.64
N PRO A 26 3.27 -5.23 18.67
CA PRO A 26 3.63 -5.56 20.05
C PRO A 26 4.05 -7.03 20.23
N LYS A 27 3.41 -7.95 19.52
CA LYS A 27 3.76 -9.38 19.57
C LYS A 27 5.17 -9.69 19.05
N ALA A 28 5.63 -8.94 18.05
CA ALA A 28 6.95 -9.11 17.45
C ALA A 28 8.00 -8.14 18.01
N GLY A 29 7.57 -7.15 18.82
CA GLY A 29 8.44 -6.11 19.36
C GLY A 29 8.90 -5.06 18.33
N HIS A 30 8.30 -4.99 17.15
CA HIS A 30 8.73 -4.04 16.11
C HIS A 30 8.14 -2.65 16.30
N THR A 31 9.02 -1.66 16.16
CA THR A 31 8.74 -0.23 16.24
C THR A 31 8.28 0.33 14.89
N LYS A 32 7.85 1.59 14.89
CA LYS A 32 7.54 2.32 13.66
C LYS A 32 8.78 2.49 12.79
N LEU A 33 9.94 2.77 13.39
CA LEU A 33 11.19 2.88 12.64
C LEU A 33 11.55 1.55 11.96
N ASP A 34 11.36 0.42 12.63
CA ASP A 34 11.59 -0.90 12.02
C ASP A 34 10.71 -1.12 10.79
N LEU A 35 9.43 -0.72 10.85
CA LEU A 35 8.54 -0.80 9.69
C LEU A 35 8.98 0.11 8.54
N VAL A 36 9.44 1.32 8.84
CA VAL A 36 10.00 2.24 7.83
C VAL A 36 11.23 1.62 7.17
N GLN A 37 12.16 1.10 7.97
CA GLN A 37 13.38 0.45 7.48
C GLN A 37 13.07 -0.80 6.64
N TYR A 38 12.08 -1.60 7.05
CA TYR A 38 11.59 -2.72 6.24
C TYR A 38 11.11 -2.27 4.87
N TYR A 39 10.23 -1.26 4.80
CA TYR A 39 9.72 -0.74 3.54
C TYR A 39 10.82 -0.13 2.66
N LEU A 40 11.83 0.49 3.26
CA LEU A 40 13.01 0.97 2.52
C LEU A 40 13.82 -0.19 1.94
N ALA A 41 14.02 -1.27 2.69
CA ALA A 41 14.74 -2.46 2.22
C ALA A 41 14.03 -3.17 1.07
N VAL A 42 12.69 -3.10 1.01
CA VAL A 42 11.88 -3.69 -0.08
C VAL A 42 11.30 -2.65 -1.04
N ALA A 43 11.81 -1.42 -1.04
CA ALA A 43 11.20 -0.29 -1.73
C ALA A 43 10.98 -0.58 -3.23
N ASP A 44 11.96 -1.19 -3.90
CA ASP A 44 11.85 -1.53 -5.31
C ASP A 44 10.65 -2.47 -5.59
N GLY A 45 10.42 -3.45 -4.73
CA GLY A 45 9.28 -4.37 -4.85
C GLY A 45 7.95 -3.69 -4.53
N ALA A 46 7.92 -2.91 -3.45
CA ALA A 46 6.72 -2.16 -3.05
C ALA A 46 6.31 -1.14 -4.13
N LEU A 47 7.27 -0.39 -4.67
CA LEU A 47 7.03 0.63 -5.70
C LEU A 47 6.74 0.04 -7.08
N ARG A 48 7.23 -1.16 -7.40
CA ARG A 48 6.77 -1.87 -8.62
C ARG A 48 5.26 -2.12 -8.61
N GLY A 49 4.68 -2.43 -7.45
CA GLY A 49 3.25 -2.69 -7.32
C GLY A 49 2.40 -1.44 -7.05
N ALA A 50 2.86 -0.57 -6.15
CA ALA A 50 2.07 0.58 -5.68
C ALA A 50 2.50 1.94 -6.25
N GLY A 51 3.69 2.01 -6.87
CA GLY A 51 4.25 3.26 -7.38
C GLY A 51 3.52 3.78 -8.61
N GLY A 52 3.44 5.10 -8.76
CA GLY A 52 2.74 5.80 -9.84
C GLY A 52 1.22 5.69 -9.79
N ARG A 53 0.67 5.18 -8.68
CA ARG A 53 -0.77 4.97 -8.51
C ARG A 53 -1.28 5.88 -7.38
N PRO A 54 -2.44 6.54 -7.54
CA PRO A 54 -3.10 7.13 -6.39
C PRO A 54 -3.42 6.05 -5.38
N MET A 55 -3.34 6.38 -4.09
CA MET A 55 -3.63 5.43 -3.02
C MET A 55 -4.54 6.01 -1.93
N ALA A 56 -5.44 5.17 -1.45
CA ALA A 56 -6.11 5.41 -0.18
C ALA A 56 -5.15 5.02 0.95
N MET A 57 -4.89 5.94 1.89
CA MET A 57 -4.03 5.64 3.02
C MET A 57 -4.83 4.94 4.12
N LYS A 58 -4.55 3.66 4.38
CA LYS A 58 -5.09 2.94 5.54
C LYS A 58 -4.14 3.08 6.72
N ARG A 59 -4.48 3.94 7.67
CA ARG A 59 -3.56 4.41 8.71
C ARG A 59 -3.84 3.77 10.06
N PHE A 60 -2.82 3.12 10.60
CA PHE A 60 -2.77 2.52 11.93
C PHE A 60 -1.89 3.38 12.84
N VAL A 61 -2.41 4.53 13.27
CA VAL A 61 -1.61 5.51 14.02
C VAL A 61 -1.13 4.97 15.37
N ASP A 62 -1.86 4.00 15.93
CA ASP A 62 -1.57 3.32 17.20
C ASP A 62 -1.06 1.89 17.03
N GLY A 63 -0.55 1.54 15.85
CA GLY A 63 0.02 0.23 15.55
C GLY A 63 -1.01 -0.77 15.01
N ALA A 64 -0.52 -1.94 14.59
CA ALA A 64 -1.27 -2.93 13.81
C ALA A 64 -2.46 -3.57 14.55
N GLU A 65 -2.45 -3.55 15.88
CA GLU A 65 -3.57 -4.03 16.72
C GLU A 65 -4.55 -2.92 17.12
N GLY A 66 -4.25 -1.66 16.76
CA GLY A 66 -5.11 -0.52 17.00
C GLY A 66 -6.14 -0.29 15.89
N GLU A 67 -7.06 0.64 16.15
CA GLU A 67 -8.05 1.07 15.16
C GLU A 67 -7.36 1.72 13.95
N PHE A 68 -7.90 1.43 12.76
CA PHE A 68 -7.46 2.05 11.52
C PHE A 68 -8.52 3.01 10.99
N PHE A 69 -8.08 3.95 10.16
CA PHE A 69 -8.98 4.74 9.34
C PHE A 69 -8.44 4.89 7.92
N PHE A 70 -9.36 5.07 6.98
CA PHE A 70 -9.00 5.40 5.60
C PHE A 70 -8.94 6.91 5.41
N GLN A 71 -7.83 7.37 4.86
CA GLN A 71 -7.63 8.75 4.43
C GLN A 71 -7.37 8.76 2.93
N LYS A 72 -8.41 9.10 2.16
CA LYS A 72 -8.31 9.28 0.71
C LYS A 72 -7.61 10.60 0.38
N ARG A 73 -8.17 11.71 0.89
CA ARG A 73 -7.62 13.05 0.65
C ARG A 73 -6.24 13.18 1.29
N ALA A 74 -5.25 13.58 0.50
CA ALA A 74 -3.91 13.90 0.97
C ALA A 74 -3.97 14.90 2.15
N PRO A 75 -3.07 14.78 3.15
CA PRO A 75 -3.03 15.72 4.26
C PRO A 75 -2.80 17.15 3.74
N ALA A 76 -3.50 18.13 4.32
CA ALA A 76 -3.30 19.54 3.97
C ALA A 76 -1.85 20.00 4.24
N SER A 77 -1.29 19.54 5.37
CA SER A 77 0.12 19.71 5.69
C SER A 77 0.89 18.47 5.23
N LYS A 78 1.55 18.58 4.08
CA LYS A 78 2.44 17.57 3.49
C LYS A 78 3.66 18.27 2.89
N PRO A 79 4.82 17.60 2.82
CA PRO A 79 5.96 18.12 2.07
C PRO A 79 5.59 18.41 0.61
N ASP A 80 6.24 19.41 0.02
CA ASP A 80 6.06 19.84 -1.37
C ASP A 80 6.40 18.74 -2.39
N TRP A 81 7.35 17.87 -2.04
CA TRP A 81 7.74 16.71 -2.83
C TRP A 81 6.77 15.52 -2.72
N ILE A 82 5.65 15.62 -1.99
CA ILE A 82 4.56 14.62 -2.04
C ILE A 82 3.64 14.94 -3.22
N GLU A 83 3.66 14.07 -4.22
CA GLU A 83 2.79 14.17 -5.38
C GLU A 83 1.35 13.74 -5.03
N THR A 84 0.38 14.39 -5.67
CA THR A 84 -1.03 14.03 -5.56
C THR A 84 -1.72 14.14 -6.91
N VAL A 85 -2.70 13.28 -7.16
CA VAL A 85 -3.60 13.37 -8.32
C VAL A 85 -5.04 13.49 -7.86
N GLU A 86 -5.85 14.28 -8.57
CA GLU A 86 -7.28 14.41 -8.30
C GLU A 86 -8.06 13.25 -8.90
N LEU A 87 -8.88 12.57 -8.09
CA LEU A 87 -9.85 11.58 -8.52
C LEU A 87 -11.25 12.17 -8.43
N SER A 88 -12.06 11.93 -9.46
CA SER A 88 -13.49 12.22 -9.49
C SER A 88 -14.28 10.97 -9.13
N PHE A 89 -15.20 11.08 -8.17
CA PHE A 89 -16.09 9.99 -7.80
C PHE A 89 -17.43 10.10 -8.52
N PRO A 90 -18.18 9.00 -8.73
CA PRO A 90 -19.52 9.02 -9.35
C PRO A 90 -20.51 9.99 -8.70
N SER A 91 -20.27 10.32 -7.42
CA SER A 91 -21.04 11.33 -6.68
C SER A 91 -20.81 12.80 -7.11
N GLY A 92 -19.90 13.07 -8.05
CA GLY A 92 -19.47 14.43 -8.44
C GLY A 92 -18.45 15.08 -7.50
N ARG A 93 -18.09 14.41 -6.40
CA ARG A 93 -17.05 14.86 -5.46
C ARG A 93 -15.66 14.52 -6.01
N THR A 94 -14.68 15.38 -5.74
CA THR A 94 -13.26 15.10 -6.03
C THR A 94 -12.43 14.95 -4.76
N ALA A 95 -11.32 14.20 -4.85
CA ALA A 95 -10.29 14.17 -3.82
C ALA A 95 -8.90 14.02 -4.45
N SER A 96 -7.95 14.83 -3.98
CA SER A 96 -6.53 14.63 -4.30
C SER A 96 -5.95 13.53 -3.42
N GLU A 97 -5.55 12.41 -4.02
CA GLU A 97 -4.93 11.28 -3.31
C GLU A 97 -3.41 11.27 -3.52
N VAL A 98 -2.66 10.69 -2.58
CA VAL A 98 -1.20 10.62 -2.62
C VAL A 98 -0.74 9.64 -3.71
N VAL A 99 0.33 9.99 -4.42
CA VAL A 99 1.01 9.14 -5.40
C VAL A 99 2.45 8.88 -4.94
N LEU A 100 2.86 7.61 -4.90
CA LEU A 100 4.24 7.23 -4.55
C LEU A 100 5.07 7.07 -5.82
N ARG A 101 6.23 7.71 -5.90
CA ARG A 101 7.19 7.64 -7.02
C ARG A 101 8.55 7.12 -6.59
N ASP A 102 8.90 7.32 -5.32
CA ASP A 102 10.21 6.92 -4.78
C ASP A 102 10.15 6.46 -3.32
N ALA A 103 11.30 5.98 -2.85
CA ALA A 103 11.46 5.45 -1.50
C ALA A 103 11.25 6.51 -0.40
N ALA A 104 11.47 7.80 -0.68
CA ALA A 104 11.25 8.86 0.30
C ALA A 104 9.76 9.08 0.54
N GLN A 105 8.97 9.09 -0.53
CA GLN A 105 7.50 9.16 -0.45
C GLN A 105 6.93 7.91 0.23
N LEU A 106 7.48 6.72 -0.06
CA LEU A 106 7.11 5.48 0.62
C LEU A 106 7.39 5.57 2.15
N ALA A 107 8.60 5.95 2.54
CA ALA A 107 8.95 6.13 3.95
C ALA A 107 8.04 7.15 4.65
N TRP A 108 7.67 8.23 3.95
CA TRP A 108 6.75 9.24 4.47
C TRP A 108 5.36 8.69 4.75
N VAL A 109 4.72 7.96 3.82
CA VAL A 109 3.39 7.39 4.07
C VAL A 109 3.41 6.33 5.18
N VAL A 110 4.49 5.53 5.26
CA VAL A 110 4.66 4.54 6.34
C VAL A 110 4.81 5.25 7.69
N ASN A 111 5.54 6.35 7.75
CA ASN A 111 5.67 7.19 8.95
C ASN A 111 4.32 7.78 9.43
N LEU A 112 3.38 8.02 8.50
CA LEU A 112 2.01 8.43 8.82
C LEU A 112 1.13 7.28 9.38
N GLY A 113 1.65 6.06 9.44
CA GLY A 113 0.97 4.87 9.91
C GLY A 113 0.38 3.99 8.80
N CYS A 114 0.76 4.19 7.54
CA CYS A 114 0.33 3.31 6.45
C CYS A 114 1.09 1.98 6.52
N ILE A 115 0.57 1.03 7.30
CA ILE A 115 1.11 -0.33 7.38
C ILE A 115 0.82 -1.10 6.09
N ASP A 116 -0.34 -0.84 5.49
CA ASP A 116 -0.87 -1.52 4.32
C ASP A 116 -1.08 -0.51 3.16
N LEU A 117 -0.50 -0.78 2.00
CA LEU A 117 -0.55 0.09 0.82
C LEU A 117 -1.76 -0.30 -0.05
N ASN A 118 -2.66 0.66 -0.30
CA ASN A 118 -3.91 0.43 -1.04
C ASN A 118 -3.99 1.30 -2.31
N PRO A 119 -3.22 0.97 -3.38
CA PRO A 119 -3.23 1.71 -4.64
C PRO A 119 -4.47 1.38 -5.50
N HIS A 120 -4.99 2.37 -6.21
CA HIS A 120 -5.99 2.15 -7.27
C HIS A 120 -5.39 1.37 -8.45
N PRO A 121 -6.20 0.68 -9.28
CA PRO A 121 -5.72 -0.03 -10.47
C PRO A 121 -5.46 0.90 -11.67
N VAL A 122 -5.26 2.19 -11.43
CA VAL A 122 -5.00 3.23 -12.45
C VAL A 122 -3.66 3.90 -12.18
N ARG A 123 -3.12 4.59 -13.19
CA ARG A 123 -1.93 5.42 -13.05
C ARG A 123 -2.33 6.87 -12.81
N ALA A 124 -1.47 7.65 -12.16
CA ALA A 124 -1.76 9.05 -11.88
C ALA A 124 -1.84 9.90 -13.17
N GLU A 125 -1.22 9.45 -14.25
CA GLU A 125 -1.26 10.10 -15.56
C GLU A 125 -2.60 9.87 -16.30
N ASP A 126 -3.33 8.81 -15.96
CA ASP A 126 -4.62 8.45 -16.57
C ASP A 126 -5.49 7.70 -15.56
N VAL A 127 -6.33 8.46 -14.85
CA VAL A 127 -7.15 7.96 -13.74
C VAL A 127 -8.45 7.29 -14.18
N ASP A 128 -8.80 7.36 -15.46
CA ASP A 128 -10.05 6.83 -16.01
C ASP A 128 -9.87 5.45 -16.65
N HIS A 129 -8.62 5.05 -16.96
CA HIS A 129 -8.31 3.78 -17.63
C HIS A 129 -7.43 2.87 -16.74
N PRO A 130 -8.03 1.85 -16.10
CA PRO A 130 -7.27 0.87 -15.33
C PRO A 130 -6.25 0.13 -16.20
N ASP A 131 -5.01 0.01 -15.71
CA ASP A 131 -3.93 -0.77 -16.32
C ASP A 131 -3.69 -2.11 -15.60
N GLU A 132 -4.51 -2.43 -14.59
CA GLU A 132 -4.49 -3.72 -13.89
C GLU A 132 -5.90 -4.32 -13.83
N LEU A 133 -6.05 -5.56 -14.31
CA LEU A 133 -7.15 -6.41 -13.92
C LEU A 133 -6.73 -7.20 -12.67
N ARG A 134 -7.58 -7.20 -11.64
CA ARG A 134 -7.29 -7.84 -10.35
C ARG A 134 -8.33 -8.93 -10.05
N VAL A 135 -7.87 -10.17 -9.91
CA VAL A 135 -8.68 -11.28 -9.40
C VAL A 135 -8.39 -11.44 -7.91
N ASP A 136 -9.41 -11.36 -7.07
CA ASP A 136 -9.32 -11.53 -5.62
C ASP A 136 -9.97 -12.84 -5.19
N LEU A 137 -9.15 -13.73 -4.61
CA LEU A 137 -9.58 -15.02 -4.09
C LEU A 137 -9.69 -14.92 -2.56
N ASP A 138 -10.89 -14.56 -2.08
CA ASP A 138 -11.19 -14.43 -0.65
C ASP A 138 -11.98 -15.65 -0.12
N PRO A 139 -11.37 -16.53 0.70
CA PRO A 139 -12.08 -17.69 1.24
C PRO A 139 -13.19 -17.29 2.23
N VAL A 140 -14.36 -17.91 2.05
CA VAL A 140 -15.39 -17.96 3.08
C VAL A 140 -15.01 -18.95 4.21
N PRO A 141 -15.62 -18.87 5.40
CA PRO A 141 -15.35 -19.82 6.48
C PRO A 141 -15.49 -21.28 6.04
N GLY A 142 -14.52 -22.11 6.41
CA GLY A 142 -14.48 -23.54 6.06
C GLY A 142 -13.70 -23.87 4.79
N VAL A 143 -13.28 -22.88 3.99
CA VAL A 143 -12.43 -23.12 2.81
C VAL A 143 -10.96 -23.30 3.24
N PRO A 144 -10.34 -24.47 2.98
CA PRO A 144 -8.94 -24.69 3.31
C PRO A 144 -8.00 -23.97 2.33
N TRP A 145 -6.80 -23.63 2.80
CA TRP A 145 -5.76 -22.98 1.98
C TRP A 145 -5.40 -23.79 0.72
N SER A 146 -5.47 -25.12 0.77
CA SER A 146 -5.27 -25.97 -0.40
C SER A 146 -6.21 -25.62 -1.55
N GLN A 147 -7.49 -25.38 -1.24
CA GLN A 147 -8.50 -25.04 -2.24
C GLN A 147 -8.25 -23.65 -2.85
N ILE A 148 -7.76 -22.68 -2.08
CA ILE A 148 -7.37 -21.36 -2.63
C ILE A 148 -6.23 -21.51 -3.64
N ARG A 149 -5.24 -22.37 -3.37
CA ARG A 149 -4.15 -22.64 -4.32
C ARG A 149 -4.64 -23.36 -5.58
N GLU A 150 -5.55 -24.32 -5.44
CA GLU A 150 -6.18 -25.01 -6.58
C GLU A 150 -6.94 -24.02 -7.46
N VAL A 151 -7.74 -23.14 -6.87
CA VAL A 151 -8.46 -22.08 -7.61
C VAL A 151 -7.48 -21.11 -8.27
N ALA A 152 -6.39 -20.71 -7.60
CA ALA A 152 -5.37 -19.86 -8.22
C ALA A 152 -4.72 -20.50 -9.46
N LEU A 153 -4.47 -21.81 -9.44
CA LEU A 153 -3.99 -22.55 -10.61
C LEU A 153 -5.04 -22.65 -11.71
N LEU A 154 -6.33 -22.77 -11.35
CA LEU A 154 -7.42 -22.71 -12.33
C LEU A 154 -7.53 -21.32 -12.99
N VAL A 155 -7.38 -20.24 -12.21
CA VAL A 155 -7.35 -18.87 -12.76
C VAL A 155 -6.22 -18.74 -13.78
N ARG A 156 -5.04 -19.30 -13.49
CA ARG A 156 -3.94 -19.33 -14.46
C ARG A 156 -4.35 -20.01 -15.77
N SER A 157 -4.97 -21.19 -15.74
CA SER A 157 -5.42 -21.88 -16.95
C SER A 157 -6.41 -21.03 -17.76
N VAL A 158 -7.40 -20.42 -17.09
CA VAL A 158 -8.38 -19.55 -17.74
C VAL A 158 -7.74 -18.32 -18.38
N LEU A 159 -6.74 -17.72 -17.73
CA LEU A 159 -5.99 -16.59 -18.30
C LEU A 159 -5.17 -17.03 -19.51
N GLU A 160 -4.48 -18.18 -19.43
CA GLU A 160 -3.68 -18.71 -20.54
C GLU A 160 -4.54 -19.03 -21.78
N GLU A 161 -5.76 -19.56 -21.59
CA GLU A 161 -6.74 -19.78 -22.68
C GLU A 161 -7.15 -18.48 -23.41
N ARG A 162 -7.01 -17.33 -22.75
CA ARG A 162 -7.30 -16.00 -23.30
C ARG A 162 -6.05 -15.25 -23.75
N GLY A 163 -4.88 -15.89 -23.70
CA GLY A 163 -3.59 -15.25 -24.02
C GLY A 163 -3.15 -14.20 -23.00
N LEU A 164 -3.68 -14.25 -21.78
CA LEU A 164 -3.37 -13.35 -20.68
C LEU A 164 -2.37 -13.98 -19.71
N ARG A 165 -1.62 -13.15 -18.98
CA ARG A 165 -0.63 -13.57 -17.99
C ARG A 165 -0.99 -13.05 -16.61
N GLY A 166 -1.21 -13.96 -15.65
CA GLY A 166 -1.43 -13.61 -14.25
C GLY A 166 -0.14 -13.62 -13.41
N PHE A 167 -0.08 -12.72 -12.42
CA PHE A 167 0.99 -12.57 -11.44
C PHE A 167 0.42 -12.72 -10.02
N PRO A 168 0.49 -13.92 -9.40
CA PRO A 168 -0.10 -14.18 -8.10
C PRO A 168 0.74 -13.60 -6.95
N LYS A 169 0.06 -13.14 -5.89
CA LYS A 169 0.64 -12.75 -4.60
C LYS A 169 -0.32 -13.12 -3.46
N THR A 170 0.22 -13.52 -2.31
CA THR A 170 -0.62 -13.70 -1.10
C THR A 170 -1.24 -12.36 -0.69
N SER A 171 -2.43 -12.38 -0.07
CA SER A 171 -3.06 -11.15 0.42
C SER A 171 -2.46 -10.67 1.76
N GLY A 172 -1.65 -11.50 2.42
CA GLY A 172 -1.17 -11.26 3.79
C GLY A 172 -2.22 -11.61 4.86
N SER A 173 -3.41 -12.06 4.45
CA SER A 173 -4.48 -12.57 5.32
C SER A 173 -4.76 -14.05 4.97
N ARG A 174 -5.93 -14.36 4.41
CA ARG A 174 -6.36 -15.74 4.12
C ARG A 174 -6.38 -16.11 2.63
N GLY A 175 -6.25 -15.11 1.77
CA GLY A 175 -6.52 -15.20 0.33
C GLY A 175 -5.30 -14.94 -0.56
N MET A 176 -5.58 -14.79 -1.86
CA MET A 176 -4.58 -14.51 -2.90
C MET A 176 -5.13 -13.50 -3.90
N HIS A 177 -4.29 -12.57 -4.34
CA HIS A 177 -4.60 -11.67 -5.45
C HIS A 177 -3.80 -12.11 -6.67
N ILE A 178 -4.39 -11.99 -7.85
CA ILE A 178 -3.72 -12.25 -9.13
C ILE A 178 -3.92 -11.02 -10.00
N ASN A 179 -2.82 -10.31 -10.28
CA ASN A 179 -2.83 -9.17 -11.19
C ASN A 179 -2.59 -9.66 -12.63
N VAL A 180 -3.23 -9.02 -13.59
CA VAL A 180 -3.08 -9.25 -15.04
C VAL A 180 -2.74 -7.93 -15.71
#